data_AF-A0A8J9T0K9-F1
#
_entry.id   AF-A0A8J9T0K9-F1
#
_cell.length_a   1.000
_cell.length_b   1.000
_cell.length_c   1.000
_cell.angle_alpha   90.00
_cell.angle_beta   90.00
_cell.angle_gamma   90.00
#
_symmetry.space_group_name_H-M   'P 1'
#
loop_
_entity.id
_entity.type
_entity.pdbx_description
1 polymer ?
#
loop_
_entity_poly.entity_id
_entity_poly.type
_entity_poly.pdbx_seq_one_letter_code
_entity_poly.pdbx_strand_id
1 'polypeptide(L)'
;MAGKKGPNAKSVAGKDRKAENEAKKYAEEAKKREAAEAKDWDKGANLKKTEREDAAARKSDEAARRAKEKAELLAQEEAELASGTTTRKASAGVAKKKKKAKNELELLEDALQKAADKKVKKKKAEMIKTKQETDRPKEEPAPMDPLLANTHQMMGGDEAHEVGRRANKARMESEGTSGIEAALKGLNVKVSTSGTLAKSAKALYVEFEERTMPGIKADYPGLRLSQYKEKVWQLWKKSPDNPANQMPLPDATKL
;
A
#
# COMPACT_ATOMS: atom_id res chain seq x y z
N MET A 1 -32.65 -51.29 -13.14
CA MET A 1 -31.35 -50.70 -12.76
C MET A 1 -30.85 -49.85 -13.94
N ALA A 2 -31.15 -48.55 -14.00
CA ALA A 2 -30.71 -47.68 -15.09
C ALA A 2 -29.37 -47.02 -14.70
N GLY A 3 -28.28 -47.43 -15.37
CA GLY A 3 -26.94 -46.91 -15.13
C GLY A 3 -26.83 -45.43 -15.53
N LYS A 4 -26.61 -44.56 -14.54
CA LYS A 4 -26.37 -43.14 -14.75
C LYS A 4 -24.96 -42.96 -15.32
N LYS A 5 -24.85 -42.88 -16.65
CA LYS A 5 -23.59 -42.57 -17.34
C LYS A 5 -23.18 -41.15 -16.95
N GLY A 6 -22.04 -41.02 -16.27
CA GLY A 6 -21.51 -39.75 -15.78
C GLY A 6 -21.32 -38.72 -16.90
N PRO A 7 -21.20 -37.42 -16.57
CA PRO A 7 -21.12 -36.36 -17.56
C PRO A 7 -19.94 -36.56 -18.52
N ASN A 8 -20.18 -36.37 -19.82
CA ASN A 8 -19.18 -36.52 -20.87
C ASN A 8 -17.99 -35.56 -20.64
N ALA A 9 -16.77 -36.09 -20.58
CA ALA A 9 -15.54 -35.33 -20.31
C ALA A 9 -15.35 -34.10 -21.20
N LYS A 10 -15.78 -34.17 -22.47
CA LYS A 10 -15.73 -33.01 -23.39
C LYS A 10 -16.71 -31.90 -23.00
N SER A 11 -17.86 -32.25 -22.42
CA SER A 11 -18.84 -31.29 -21.91
C SER A 11 -18.37 -30.64 -20.62
N VAL A 12 -17.70 -31.39 -19.75
CA VAL A 12 -17.08 -30.86 -18.53
C VAL A 12 -15.98 -29.85 -18.89
N ALA A 13 -15.05 -30.22 -19.77
CA ALA A 13 -13.98 -29.32 -20.23
C ALA A 13 -14.51 -28.04 -20.94
N GLY A 14 -15.64 -28.12 -21.64
CA GLY A 14 -16.30 -26.95 -22.24
C GLY A 14 -16.90 -26.00 -21.19
N LYS A 15 -17.49 -26.56 -20.13
CA LYS A 15 -18.02 -25.78 -19.00
C LYS A 15 -16.88 -25.17 -18.19
N ASP A 16 -15.79 -25.89 -17.97
CA ASP A 16 -14.61 -25.40 -17.26
C ASP A 16 -13.98 -24.23 -18.00
N ARG A 17 -13.79 -24.31 -19.32
CA ARG A 17 -13.30 -23.18 -20.14
C ARG A 17 -14.22 -21.96 -20.10
N LYS A 18 -15.53 -22.17 -20.04
CA LYS A 18 -16.50 -21.09 -19.90
C LYS A 18 -16.39 -20.44 -18.52
N ALA A 19 -16.29 -21.25 -17.47
CA ALA A 19 -16.11 -20.78 -16.09
C ALA A 19 -14.77 -20.04 -15.90
N GLU A 20 -13.68 -20.52 -16.50
CA GLU A 20 -12.38 -19.83 -16.47
C GLU A 20 -12.43 -18.47 -17.17
N ASN A 21 -13.10 -18.37 -18.32
CA ASN A 21 -13.27 -17.10 -19.03
C ASN A 21 -14.17 -16.13 -18.26
N GLU A 22 -15.22 -16.63 -17.62
CA GLU A 22 -16.10 -15.83 -16.76
C GLU A 22 -15.36 -15.35 -15.50
N ALA A 23 -14.56 -16.22 -14.87
CA ALA A 23 -13.70 -15.86 -13.75
C ALA A 23 -12.65 -14.81 -14.13
N LYS A 24 -12.05 -14.90 -15.33
CA LYS A 24 -11.14 -13.87 -15.85
C LYS A 24 -11.86 -12.53 -16.03
N LYS A 25 -13.06 -12.53 -16.61
CA LYS A 25 -13.86 -11.31 -16.77
C LYS A 25 -14.23 -10.69 -15.42
N TYR A 26 -14.66 -11.52 -14.47
CA TYR A 26 -14.98 -11.06 -13.12
C TYR A 26 -13.74 -10.51 -12.40
N ALA A 27 -12.57 -11.16 -12.54
CA ALA A 27 -11.33 -10.68 -11.97
C ALA A 27 -10.87 -9.35 -12.59
N GLU A 28 -11.04 -9.17 -13.90
CA GLU A 28 -10.77 -7.89 -14.56
C GLU A 28 -11.72 -6.79 -14.12
N GLU A 29 -13.01 -7.09 -13.96
CA GLU A 29 -14.00 -6.14 -13.46
C GLU A 29 -13.72 -5.77 -11.99
N ALA A 30 -13.37 -6.74 -11.16
CA ALA A 30 -12.95 -6.51 -9.78
C ALA A 30 -11.72 -5.60 -9.70
N LYS A 31 -10.68 -5.87 -10.52
CA LYS A 31 -9.50 -4.99 -10.62
C LYS A 31 -9.86 -3.56 -11.06
N LYS A 32 -10.81 -3.41 -11.99
CA LYS A 32 -11.29 -2.09 -12.42
C LYS A 32 -12.05 -1.36 -11.30
N ARG A 33 -12.88 -2.07 -10.53
CA ARG A 33 -13.58 -1.50 -9.38
C ARG A 33 -12.62 -1.10 -8.27
N GLU A 34 -11.66 -1.97 -7.92
CA GLU A 34 -10.62 -1.66 -6.93
C GLU A 34 -9.78 -0.45 -7.36
N ALA A 35 -9.41 -0.35 -8.65
CA ALA A 35 -8.69 0.81 -9.17
C ALA A 35 -9.53 2.10 -9.17
N ALA A 36 -10.86 2.00 -9.30
CA ALA A 36 -11.76 3.15 -9.18
C ALA A 36 -11.90 3.58 -7.72
N GLU A 37 -12.09 2.63 -6.81
CA GLU A 37 -12.13 2.87 -5.37
C GLU A 37 -10.81 3.49 -4.88
N ALA A 38 -9.65 2.99 -5.33
CA ALA A 38 -8.35 3.57 -4.98
C ALA A 38 -8.26 5.05 -5.39
N LYS A 39 -8.76 5.42 -6.58
CA LYS A 39 -8.81 6.82 -7.01
C LYS A 39 -9.77 7.66 -6.18
N ASP A 40 -10.87 7.07 -5.71
CA ASP A 40 -11.81 7.75 -4.82
C ASP A 40 -11.20 7.97 -3.43
N TRP A 41 -10.39 7.02 -2.94
CA TRP A 41 -9.60 7.18 -1.72
C TRP A 41 -8.49 8.24 -1.84
N ASP A 42 -7.95 8.46 -3.04
CA ASP A 42 -6.98 9.52 -3.31
C ASP A 42 -7.61 10.93 -3.31
N LYS A 43 -8.94 11.06 -3.44
CA LYS A 43 -9.62 12.36 -3.40
C LYS A 43 -9.60 12.92 -1.98
N GLY A 44 -8.76 13.93 -1.77
CA GLY A 44 -8.57 14.58 -0.47
C GLY A 44 -7.26 14.19 0.23
N ALA A 45 -6.51 13.24 -0.34
CA ALA A 45 -5.12 13.01 0.06
C ALA A 45 -4.26 14.22 -0.35
N ASN A 46 -3.29 14.60 0.50
CA ASN A 46 -2.33 15.66 0.17
C ASN A 46 -1.25 15.11 -0.77
N LEU A 47 -1.63 14.86 -2.03
CA LEU A 47 -0.79 14.23 -3.06
C LEU A 47 0.55 14.97 -3.25
N LYS A 48 0.56 16.31 -3.13
CA LYS A 48 1.79 17.10 -3.24
C LYS A 48 2.77 16.83 -2.10
N LYS A 49 2.27 16.58 -0.89
CA LYS A 49 3.12 16.22 0.26
C LYS A 49 3.65 14.79 0.12
N THR A 50 2.79 13.85 -0.26
CA THR A 50 3.20 12.45 -0.46
C THR A 50 4.20 12.30 -1.60
N GLU A 51 4.01 12.98 -2.73
CA GLU A 51 4.97 13.00 -3.86
C GLU A 51 6.34 13.54 -3.45
N ARG A 52 6.38 14.57 -2.59
CA ARG A 52 7.63 15.15 -2.09
C ARG A 52 8.34 14.19 -1.14
N GLU A 53 7.61 13.50 -0.27
CA GLU A 53 8.13 12.51 0.65
C GLU A 53 8.64 11.26 -0.09
N ASP A 54 7.88 10.76 -1.07
CA ASP A 54 8.28 9.64 -1.93
C ASP A 54 9.51 9.97 -2.79
N ALA A 55 9.58 11.19 -3.33
CA ALA A 55 10.76 11.64 -4.09
C ALA A 55 12.00 11.79 -3.20
N ALA A 56 11.84 12.13 -1.92
CA ALA A 56 12.93 12.17 -0.95
C ALA A 56 13.37 10.77 -0.56
N ALA A 57 12.43 9.86 -0.31
CA ALA A 57 12.69 8.45 0.00
C ALA A 57 13.42 7.73 -1.14
N ARG A 58 12.95 7.90 -2.39
CA ARG A 58 13.63 7.31 -3.57
C ARG A 58 15.06 7.79 -3.73
N LYS A 59 15.33 9.08 -3.44
CA LYS A 59 16.68 9.64 -3.48
C LYS A 59 17.56 9.13 -2.34
N SER A 60 17.03 8.98 -1.13
CA SER A 60 17.78 8.39 -0.03
C SER A 60 18.07 6.92 -0.25
N ASP A 61 17.13 6.17 -0.83
CA ASP A 61 17.30 4.75 -1.14
C ASP A 61 18.32 4.55 -2.25
N GLU A 62 18.28 5.36 -3.30
CA GLU A 62 19.28 5.32 -4.37
C GLU A 62 20.67 5.73 -3.85
N ALA A 63 20.75 6.75 -2.99
CA ALA A 63 22.00 7.15 -2.35
C ALA A 63 22.55 6.04 -1.44
N ALA A 64 21.69 5.36 -0.67
CA ALA A 64 22.08 4.23 0.16
C ALA A 64 22.53 3.04 -0.68
N ARG A 65 21.89 2.76 -1.82
CA ARG A 65 22.31 1.70 -2.74
C ARG A 65 23.68 2.00 -3.35
N ARG A 66 23.87 3.21 -3.85
CA ARG A 66 25.17 3.66 -4.39
C ARG A 66 26.26 3.71 -3.32
N ALA A 67 25.93 4.06 -2.07
CA ALA A 67 26.87 4.05 -0.97
C ALA A 67 27.30 2.63 -0.60
N LYS A 68 26.37 1.66 -0.61
CA LYS A 68 26.67 0.24 -0.39
C LYS A 68 27.54 -0.32 -1.52
N GLU A 69 27.16 -0.09 -2.77
CA GLU A 69 27.96 -0.50 -3.95
C GLU A 69 29.38 0.09 -3.91
N LYS A 70 29.51 1.37 -3.54
CA LYS A 70 30.81 2.04 -3.41
C LYS A 70 31.63 1.50 -2.23
N ALA A 71 31.00 1.23 -1.10
CA ALA A 71 31.68 0.66 0.07
C ALA A 71 32.17 -0.76 -0.21
N GLU A 72 31.41 -1.54 -0.96
CA GLU A 72 31.80 -2.89 -1.38
C GLU A 72 32.99 -2.88 -2.34
N LEU A 73 33.01 -1.96 -3.32
CA LEU A 73 34.15 -1.80 -4.22
C LEU A 73 35.41 -1.34 -3.48
N LEU A 74 35.28 -0.39 -2.55
CA LEU A 74 36.40 0.06 -1.72
C LEU A 74 36.92 -1.08 -0.83
N ALA A 75 36.04 -1.88 -0.23
CA ALA A 75 36.45 -3.04 0.56
C ALA A 75 37.16 -4.11 -0.30
N GLN A 76 36.75 -4.28 -1.56
CA GLN A 76 37.47 -5.12 -2.53
C GLN A 76 38.85 -4.55 -2.84
N GLU A 77 38.98 -3.24 -3.08
CA GLU A 77 40.27 -2.57 -3.29
C GLU A 77 41.18 -2.69 -2.04
N GLU A 78 40.63 -2.51 -0.83
CA GLU A 78 41.38 -2.67 0.43
C GLU A 78 41.82 -4.13 0.66
N ALA A 79 40.97 -5.10 0.32
CA ALA A 79 41.33 -6.52 0.38
C ALA A 79 42.42 -6.88 -0.64
N GLU A 80 42.35 -6.33 -1.86
CA GLU A 80 43.39 -6.52 -2.89
C GLU A 80 44.71 -5.86 -2.48
N LEU A 81 44.70 -4.63 -1.96
CA LEU A 81 45.90 -3.96 -1.45
C LEU A 81 46.49 -4.65 -0.20
N ALA A 82 45.65 -5.17 0.69
CA ALA A 82 46.08 -5.94 1.84
C ALA A 82 46.71 -7.28 1.42
N SER A 83 46.14 -7.94 0.41
CA SER A 83 46.72 -9.18 -0.17
C SER A 83 48.04 -8.94 -0.92
N GLY A 84 48.28 -7.71 -1.40
CA GLY A 84 49.54 -7.29 -2.00
C GLY A 84 50.69 -7.02 -1.01
N THR A 85 50.45 -7.09 0.31
CA THR A 85 51.42 -6.71 1.35
C THR A 85 52.10 -7.90 2.03
N THR A 86 52.17 -9.06 1.37
CA THR A 86 53.06 -10.16 1.78
C THR A 86 54.19 -10.35 0.78
N THR A 87 55.11 -9.37 0.73
CA THR A 87 56.56 -9.53 0.51
C THR A 87 57.17 -8.18 0.16
N ARG A 88 57.78 -7.54 1.18
CA ARG A 88 59.18 -7.06 1.18
C ARG A 88 59.43 -6.07 2.31
N LYS A 89 60.16 -6.54 3.32
CA LYS A 89 60.91 -5.70 4.26
C LYS A 89 62.34 -5.57 3.71
N ALA A 90 62.75 -4.34 3.42
CA ALA A 90 64.11 -3.78 3.23
C ALA A 90 63.97 -2.61 2.24
N SER A 91 64.59 -1.43 2.34
CA SER A 91 65.60 -0.84 3.22
C SER A 91 65.55 0.68 2.99
N ALA A 92 66.10 1.45 3.92
CA ALA A 92 66.35 2.88 3.75
C ALA A 92 67.23 3.17 2.52
N GLY A 93 66.97 4.30 1.83
CA GLY A 93 67.92 4.89 0.87
C GLY A 93 67.30 5.62 -0.33
N VAL A 94 67.43 6.96 -0.30
CA VAL A 94 67.73 7.85 -1.44
C VAL A 94 66.68 8.09 -2.54
N ALA A 95 66.27 9.37 -2.59
CA ALA A 95 65.90 10.20 -3.74
C ALA A 95 64.95 9.63 -4.82
N LYS A 96 63.77 10.26 -4.94
CA LYS A 96 63.16 10.59 -6.25
C LYS A 96 62.15 11.73 -6.10
N LYS A 97 62.58 12.94 -6.48
CA LYS A 97 61.71 14.02 -6.98
C LYS A 97 60.83 13.47 -8.13
N LYS A 98 59.64 14.05 -8.29
CA LYS A 98 58.66 13.90 -9.39
C LYS A 98 57.59 12.80 -9.26
N LYS A 99 56.69 12.92 -8.27
CA LYS A 99 55.31 12.37 -8.34
C LYS A 99 54.22 13.30 -7.78
N LYS A 100 54.54 14.56 -7.43
CA LYS A 100 53.55 15.57 -7.04
C LYS A 100 52.89 16.30 -8.22
N ALA A 101 53.56 16.38 -9.37
CA ALA A 101 53.06 17.15 -10.50
C ALA A 101 51.78 16.56 -11.15
N LYS A 102 51.54 15.24 -11.06
CA LYS A 102 50.29 14.65 -11.60
C LYS A 102 49.07 14.94 -10.74
N ASN A 103 49.20 14.85 -9.41
CA ASN A 103 48.12 15.18 -8.48
C ASN A 103 47.82 16.69 -8.45
N GLU A 104 48.83 17.55 -8.61
CA GLU A 104 48.61 19.00 -8.68
C GLU A 104 47.99 19.43 -10.02
N LEU A 105 48.34 18.77 -11.13
CA LEU A 105 47.73 19.03 -12.43
C LEU A 105 46.28 18.56 -12.47
N GLU A 106 45.98 17.39 -11.90
CA GLU A 106 44.62 16.87 -11.79
C GLU A 106 43.75 17.69 -10.83
N LEU A 107 44.33 18.20 -9.73
CA LEU A 107 43.64 19.12 -8.82
C LEU A 107 43.39 20.49 -9.47
N LEU A 108 44.32 20.99 -10.29
CA LEU A 108 44.14 22.22 -11.05
C LEU A 108 43.11 22.06 -12.18
N GLU A 109 43.09 20.89 -12.83
CA GLU A 109 42.13 20.57 -13.87
C GLU A 109 40.71 20.38 -13.30
N ASP A 110 40.55 19.70 -12.16
CA ASP A 110 39.28 19.60 -11.43
C ASP A 110 38.83 20.96 -10.85
N ALA A 111 39.77 21.81 -10.41
CA ALA A 111 39.45 23.18 -9.99
C ALA A 111 38.99 24.06 -11.17
N LEU A 112 39.60 23.91 -12.34
CA LEU A 112 39.19 24.61 -13.57
C LEU A 112 37.84 24.12 -14.07
N GLN A 113 37.62 22.80 -14.05
CA GLN A 113 36.35 22.15 -14.40
C GLN A 113 35.23 22.62 -13.46
N LYS A 114 35.47 22.65 -12.14
CA LYS A 114 34.52 23.17 -11.14
C LYS A 114 34.23 24.67 -11.31
N ALA A 115 35.22 25.46 -11.71
CA ALA A 115 35.03 26.88 -12.01
C ALA A 115 34.18 27.08 -13.29
N ALA A 116 34.40 26.25 -14.31
CA ALA A 116 33.59 26.23 -15.53
C ALA A 116 32.14 25.79 -15.25
N ASP A 117 31.95 24.71 -14.47
CA ASP A 117 30.64 24.22 -14.06
C ASP A 117 29.88 25.22 -13.19
N LYS A 118 30.57 25.98 -12.33
CA LYS A 118 29.96 27.04 -11.53
C LYS A 118 29.49 28.21 -12.40
N LYS A 119 30.22 28.55 -13.47
CA LYS A 119 29.79 29.55 -14.47
C LYS A 119 28.60 29.05 -15.30
N VAL A 120 28.60 27.78 -15.72
CA VAL A 120 27.48 27.20 -16.49
C VAL A 120 26.24 27.06 -15.62
N LYS A 121 26.36 26.63 -14.35
CA LYS A 121 25.25 26.59 -13.39
C LYS A 121 24.70 27.98 -13.07
N LYS A 122 25.56 29.01 -12.95
CA LYS A 122 25.11 30.39 -12.76
C LYS A 122 24.33 30.91 -13.97
N LYS A 123 24.85 30.70 -15.19
CA LYS A 123 24.14 31.06 -16.43
C LYS A 123 22.82 30.31 -16.59
N LYS A 124 22.77 29.01 -16.26
CA LYS A 124 21.54 28.21 -16.32
C LYS A 124 20.52 28.65 -15.27
N ALA A 125 20.95 29.00 -14.05
CA ALA A 125 20.09 29.54 -13.01
C ALA A 125 19.54 30.93 -13.35
N GLU A 126 20.34 31.77 -14.02
CA GLU A 126 19.89 33.08 -14.53
C GLU A 126 18.86 32.89 -15.65
N MET A 127 19.13 31.99 -16.60
CA MET A 127 18.21 31.69 -17.71
C MET A 127 16.89 31.06 -17.25
N ILE A 128 16.90 30.27 -16.17
CA ILE A 128 15.67 29.74 -15.54
C ILE A 128 14.89 30.86 -14.85
N LYS A 129 15.56 31.81 -14.19
CA LYS A 129 14.89 32.97 -13.57
C LYS A 129 14.27 33.89 -14.62
N THR A 130 14.96 34.15 -15.74
CA THR A 130 14.42 34.95 -16.84
C THR A 130 13.21 34.27 -17.49
N LYS A 131 13.23 32.93 -17.66
CA LYS A 131 12.08 32.17 -18.18
C LYS A 131 10.89 32.16 -17.22
N GLN A 132 11.14 32.03 -15.91
CA GLN A 132 10.11 32.05 -14.88
C GLN A 132 9.48 33.45 -14.72
N GLU A 133 10.19 34.51 -15.12
CA GLU A 133 9.68 35.88 -15.15
C GLU A 133 8.86 36.18 -16.42
N THR A 134 9.19 35.57 -17.56
CA THR A 134 8.40 35.67 -18.81
C THR A 134 7.17 34.77 -18.85
N ASP A 135 7.10 33.72 -18.03
CA ASP A 135 5.95 32.80 -17.90
C ASP A 135 5.01 33.13 -16.71
N ARG A 136 5.14 34.32 -16.10
CA ARG A 136 4.08 34.82 -15.20
C ARG A 136 2.92 35.31 -16.05
N PRO A 137 1.72 34.69 -16.00
CA PRO A 137 0.57 35.20 -16.73
C PRO A 137 0.20 36.56 -16.13
N LYS A 138 0.34 37.62 -16.92
CA LYS A 138 -0.51 38.79 -16.73
C LYS A 138 -1.92 38.33 -17.09
N GLU A 139 -2.78 38.27 -16.09
CA GLU A 139 -4.22 38.04 -16.22
C GLU A 139 -4.80 39.15 -17.11
N GLU A 140 -4.84 38.90 -18.42
CA GLU A 140 -5.80 39.59 -19.28
C GLU A 140 -7.13 38.85 -19.14
N PRO A 141 -8.21 39.51 -18.70
CA PRO A 141 -9.52 38.87 -18.64
C PRO A 141 -9.98 38.57 -20.06
N ALA A 142 -9.90 37.30 -20.46
CA ALA A 142 -10.45 36.84 -21.72
C ALA A 142 -11.96 37.15 -21.76
N PRO A 143 -12.52 37.63 -22.89
CA PRO A 143 -13.95 37.89 -23.00
C PRO A 143 -14.72 36.59 -22.78
N MET A 144 -15.51 36.55 -21.71
CA MET A 144 -16.30 35.37 -21.36
C MET A 144 -17.34 35.07 -22.44
N ASP A 145 -17.39 33.80 -22.84
CA ASP A 145 -18.39 33.28 -23.77
C ASP A 145 -19.80 33.49 -23.16
N PRO A 146 -20.70 34.25 -23.81
CA PRO A 146 -22.01 34.62 -23.27
C PRO A 146 -22.93 33.43 -22.96
N LEU A 147 -22.62 32.23 -23.47
CA LEU A 147 -23.36 31.00 -23.16
C LEU A 147 -22.99 30.39 -21.79
N LEU A 148 -21.79 30.67 -21.26
CA LEU A 148 -21.37 30.21 -19.93
C LEU A 148 -21.93 31.06 -18.79
N ALA A 149 -22.23 32.35 -19.03
CA ALA A 149 -22.79 33.25 -18.03
C ALA A 149 -24.23 32.87 -17.63
N ASN A 150 -25.02 32.32 -18.57
CA ASN A 150 -26.42 31.97 -18.32
C ASN A 150 -26.56 30.67 -17.50
N THR A 151 -25.62 29.73 -17.69
CA THR A 151 -25.62 28.46 -16.92
C THR A 151 -25.18 28.65 -15.48
N HIS A 152 -24.28 29.60 -15.21
CA HIS A 152 -23.87 29.96 -13.85
C HIS A 152 -25.00 30.66 -13.07
N GLN A 153 -25.80 31.49 -13.75
CA GLN A 153 -26.94 32.18 -13.14
C GLN A 153 -28.10 31.24 -12.79
N MET A 154 -28.27 30.14 -13.55
CA MET A 154 -29.34 29.16 -13.32
C MET A 154 -28.95 28.06 -12.30
N MET A 155 -27.65 27.84 -12.07
CA MET A 155 -27.11 26.92 -11.06
C MET A 155 -26.83 27.60 -9.71
N GLY A 156 -27.71 28.54 -9.30
CA GLY A 156 -27.82 29.06 -7.93
C GLY A 156 -26.48 29.30 -7.23
N GLY A 157 -25.80 30.39 -7.60
CA GLY A 157 -24.48 30.76 -7.09
C GLY A 157 -24.33 30.59 -5.58
N ASP A 158 -23.29 29.84 -5.20
CA ASP A 158 -22.43 29.81 -4.01
C ASP A 158 -22.97 30.07 -2.59
N GLU A 159 -24.08 30.78 -2.37
CA GLU A 159 -24.55 31.13 -1.02
C GLU A 159 -25.28 29.98 -0.31
N ALA A 160 -26.10 29.21 -1.02
CA ALA A 160 -26.87 28.11 -0.41
C ALA A 160 -25.98 26.94 0.07
N HIS A 161 -24.92 26.64 -0.68
CA HIS A 161 -23.96 25.61 -0.31
C HIS A 161 -23.05 26.05 0.85
N GLU A 162 -22.68 27.33 0.91
CA GLU A 162 -21.87 27.86 2.02
C GLU A 162 -22.66 27.87 3.35
N VAL A 163 -23.95 28.26 3.31
CA VAL A 163 -24.83 28.22 4.49
C VAL A 163 -25.04 26.78 4.98
N GLY A 164 -25.23 25.82 4.08
CA GLY A 164 -25.36 24.39 4.43
C GLY A 164 -24.08 23.80 5.04
N ARG A 165 -22.91 24.13 4.49
CA ARG A 165 -21.61 23.71 5.05
C ARG A 165 -21.37 24.29 6.44
N ARG A 166 -21.68 25.58 6.64
CA ARG A 166 -21.52 26.25 7.93
C ARG A 166 -22.47 25.70 9.00
N ALA A 167 -23.72 25.38 8.63
CA ALA A 167 -24.68 24.75 9.53
C ALA A 167 -24.24 23.33 9.94
N ASN A 168 -23.72 22.52 9.02
CA ASN A 168 -23.20 21.18 9.33
C ASN A 168 -21.95 21.24 10.22
N LYS A 169 -21.03 22.18 9.97
CA LYS A 169 -19.83 22.36 10.81
C LYS A 169 -20.19 22.81 12.23
N ALA A 170 -21.15 23.74 12.37
CA ALA A 170 -21.64 24.18 13.68
C ALA A 170 -22.34 23.05 14.45
N ARG A 171 -23.10 22.18 13.77
CA ARG A 171 -23.67 20.98 14.39
C ARG A 171 -22.59 20.03 14.91
N MET A 172 -21.58 19.76 14.09
CA MET A 172 -20.46 18.87 14.45
C MET A 172 -19.62 19.41 15.62
N GLU A 173 -19.44 20.73 15.71
CA GLU A 173 -18.76 21.39 16.85
C GLU A 173 -19.62 21.38 18.13
N SER A 174 -20.95 21.47 18.01
CA SER A 174 -21.86 21.44 19.17
C SER A 174 -22.05 20.05 19.78
N GLU A 175 -21.94 18.99 18.98
CA GLU A 175 -22.17 17.61 19.41
C GLU A 175 -20.92 16.92 19.98
N GLY A 176 -19.76 17.61 20.02
CA GLY A 176 -18.60 17.17 20.79
C GLY A 176 -18.09 15.77 20.45
N THR A 177 -18.26 15.32 19.20
CA THR A 177 -17.85 13.96 18.78
C THR A 177 -16.42 13.89 18.27
N SER A 178 -15.49 14.65 18.84
CA SER A 178 -14.08 14.69 18.43
C SER A 178 -13.26 13.48 18.94
N GLY A 179 -13.87 12.30 18.94
CA GLY A 179 -13.24 11.03 19.31
C GLY A 179 -13.97 9.85 18.71
N ILE A 180 -13.21 8.83 18.28
CA ILE A 180 -13.73 7.60 17.67
C ILE A 180 -14.79 6.94 18.58
N GLU A 181 -14.61 7.02 19.89
CA GLU A 181 -15.55 6.46 20.88
C GLU A 181 -16.87 7.26 20.99
N ALA A 182 -16.82 8.59 20.85
CA ALA A 182 -18.02 9.42 20.82
C ALA A 182 -18.80 9.21 19.51
N ALA A 183 -18.09 9.01 18.40
CA ALA A 183 -18.68 8.62 17.11
C ALA A 183 -19.32 7.21 17.17
N LEU A 184 -18.71 6.25 17.89
CA LEU A 184 -19.29 4.93 18.11
C LEU A 184 -20.57 5.00 18.97
N LYS A 185 -20.59 5.87 19.97
CA LYS A 185 -21.74 6.04 20.88
C LYS A 185 -22.90 6.81 20.24
N GLY A 186 -22.60 7.73 19.31
CA GLY A 186 -23.60 8.44 18.50
C GLY A 186 -24.24 7.59 17.40
N LEU A 187 -23.62 6.45 17.06
CA LEU A 187 -24.17 5.44 16.18
C LEU A 187 -25.27 4.65 16.93
N ASN A 188 -26.47 5.23 16.99
CA ASN A 188 -27.69 4.50 17.37
C ASN A 188 -28.11 3.57 16.24
N VAL A 189 -27.29 2.56 15.97
CA VAL A 189 -27.60 1.46 15.06
C VAL A 189 -28.73 0.67 15.71
N LYS A 190 -29.94 0.83 15.19
CA LYS A 190 -31.05 -0.08 15.48
C LYS A 190 -30.75 -1.42 14.82
N VAL A 191 -29.84 -2.19 15.42
CA VAL A 191 -29.72 -3.62 15.16
C VAL A 191 -30.99 -4.23 15.69
N SER A 192 -31.86 -4.70 14.80
CA SER A 192 -33.05 -5.46 15.17
C SER A 192 -32.63 -6.70 15.94
N THR A 193 -32.66 -6.64 17.27
CA THR A 193 -32.56 -7.78 18.18
C THR A 193 -33.86 -8.57 18.16
N SER A 194 -34.21 -9.13 17.00
CA SER A 194 -35.21 -10.19 16.88
C SER A 194 -34.47 -11.51 16.65
N GLY A 195 -34.17 -12.21 17.75
CA GLY A 195 -33.48 -13.49 17.76
C GLY A 195 -32.11 -13.38 18.41
N THR A 196 -31.96 -14.10 19.52
CA THR A 196 -30.70 -14.43 20.22
C THR A 196 -29.46 -14.26 19.34
N LEU A 197 -28.47 -13.50 19.82
CA LEU A 197 -27.13 -13.41 19.27
C LEU A 197 -26.43 -14.78 19.43
N ALA A 198 -26.94 -15.80 18.75
CA ALA A 198 -26.32 -17.10 18.68
C ALA A 198 -24.97 -16.86 18.01
N LYS A 199 -23.89 -17.06 18.78
CA LYS A 199 -22.53 -17.04 18.27
C LYS A 199 -22.56 -17.82 16.96
N SER A 200 -22.18 -17.16 15.86
CA SER A 200 -22.16 -17.79 14.54
C SER A 200 -21.46 -19.14 14.65
N ALA A 201 -21.90 -20.17 13.91
CA ALA A 201 -21.27 -21.48 13.94
C ALA A 201 -19.73 -21.42 13.77
N LYS A 202 -19.23 -20.38 13.07
CA LYS A 202 -17.80 -20.07 12.97
C LYS A 202 -17.17 -19.55 14.27
N ALA A 203 -17.86 -18.68 15.00
CA ALA A 203 -17.40 -18.16 16.28
C ALA A 203 -17.34 -19.27 17.35
N LEU A 204 -18.35 -20.15 17.39
CA LEU A 204 -18.33 -21.32 18.28
C LEU A 204 -17.21 -22.30 17.90
N TYR A 205 -16.95 -22.49 16.60
CA TYR A 205 -15.83 -23.31 16.14
C TYR A 205 -14.47 -22.75 16.55
N VAL A 206 -14.27 -21.43 16.47
CA VAL A 206 -13.02 -20.77 16.91
C VAL A 206 -12.82 -20.92 18.41
N GLU A 207 -13.87 -20.70 19.21
CA GLU A 207 -13.84 -20.91 20.67
C GLU A 207 -13.50 -22.38 21.02
N PHE A 208 -14.02 -23.34 20.26
CA PHE A 208 -13.70 -24.75 20.40
C PHE A 208 -12.26 -25.10 19.96
N GLU A 209 -11.78 -24.50 18.86
CA GLU A 209 -10.41 -24.67 18.37
C GLU A 209 -9.42 -24.21 19.45
N GLU A 210 -9.59 -23.01 20.01
CA GLU A 210 -8.69 -22.49 21.04
C GLU A 210 -8.64 -23.37 22.30
N ARG A 211 -9.78 -23.93 22.73
CA ARG A 211 -9.85 -24.83 23.88
C ARG A 211 -9.24 -26.21 23.64
N THR A 212 -9.40 -26.76 22.43
CA THR A 212 -9.00 -28.15 22.13
C THR A 212 -7.59 -28.26 21.55
N MET A 213 -7.09 -27.22 20.91
CA MET A 213 -5.75 -27.16 20.32
C MET A 213 -4.60 -27.45 21.30
N PRO A 214 -4.55 -26.95 22.54
CA PRO A 214 -3.45 -27.27 23.46
C PRO A 214 -3.45 -28.75 23.89
N GLY A 215 -4.62 -29.36 24.09
CA GLY A 215 -4.72 -30.78 24.45
C GLY A 215 -4.24 -31.70 23.32
N ILE A 216 -4.69 -31.43 22.10
CA ILE A 216 -4.28 -32.23 20.92
C ILE A 216 -2.78 -32.07 20.62
N LYS A 217 -2.19 -30.90 20.88
CA LYS A 217 -0.74 -30.69 20.75
C LYS A 217 0.07 -31.44 21.82
N ALA A 218 -0.48 -31.64 23.00
CA ALA A 218 0.15 -32.41 24.07
C ALA A 218 0.07 -33.92 23.80
N ASP A 219 -1.07 -34.41 23.31
CA ASP A 219 -1.29 -35.83 23.02
C ASP A 219 -0.55 -36.30 21.75
N TYR A 220 -0.37 -35.40 20.77
CA TYR A 220 0.27 -35.72 19.49
C TYR A 220 1.36 -34.71 19.14
N PRO A 221 2.48 -34.66 19.88
CA PRO A 221 3.58 -33.75 19.54
C PRO A 221 4.15 -34.08 18.15
N GLY A 222 4.48 -33.04 17.37
CA GLY A 222 5.14 -33.18 16.07
C GLY A 222 4.22 -33.32 14.84
N LEU A 223 2.90 -33.27 15.01
CA LEU A 223 1.95 -33.26 13.89
C LEU A 223 1.91 -31.88 13.19
N ARG A 224 1.55 -31.84 11.90
CA ARG A 224 1.43 -30.58 11.15
C ARG A 224 0.17 -29.82 11.59
N LEU A 225 0.20 -28.48 11.55
CA LEU A 225 -0.95 -27.64 11.92
C LEU A 225 -2.25 -28.00 11.18
N SER A 226 -2.16 -28.39 9.91
CA SER A 226 -3.32 -28.86 9.14
C SER A 226 -3.96 -30.13 9.71
N GLN A 227 -3.16 -31.05 10.21
CA GLN A 227 -3.62 -32.32 10.78
C GLN A 227 -4.22 -32.11 12.18
N TYR A 228 -3.65 -31.19 12.97
CA TYR A 228 -4.30 -30.76 14.23
C TYR A 228 -5.67 -30.15 13.97
N LYS A 229 -5.78 -29.25 12.99
CA LYS A 229 -7.06 -28.65 12.59
C LYS A 229 -8.06 -29.69 12.11
N GLU A 230 -7.62 -30.70 11.36
CA GLU A 230 -8.49 -31.79 10.94
C GLU A 230 -8.99 -32.63 12.13
N LYS A 231 -8.12 -32.93 13.10
CA LYS A 231 -8.52 -33.63 14.34
C LYS A 231 -9.49 -32.81 15.18
N VAL A 232 -9.23 -31.52 15.36
CA VAL A 232 -10.13 -30.57 16.04
C VAL A 232 -11.47 -30.49 15.32
N TRP A 233 -11.47 -30.45 14.00
CA TRP A 233 -12.70 -30.44 13.21
C TRP A 233 -13.51 -31.75 13.32
N GLN A 234 -12.84 -32.90 13.42
CA GLN A 234 -13.52 -34.17 13.66
C GLN A 234 -14.13 -34.24 15.07
N LEU A 235 -13.47 -33.67 16.08
CA LEU A 235 -14.02 -33.53 17.42
C LEU A 235 -15.19 -32.54 17.44
N TRP A 236 -15.09 -31.43 16.71
CA TRP A 236 -16.15 -30.43 16.57
C TRP A 236 -17.43 -31.04 15.97
N LYS A 237 -17.32 -31.82 14.90
CA LYS A 237 -18.47 -32.51 14.30
C LYS A 237 -19.16 -33.49 15.24
N LYS A 238 -18.48 -34.01 16.25
CA LYS A 238 -19.04 -34.89 17.28
C LYS A 238 -19.44 -34.14 18.55
N SER A 239 -19.04 -32.88 18.69
CA SER A 239 -19.31 -32.08 19.88
C SER A 239 -20.78 -31.68 19.94
N PRO A 240 -21.41 -31.70 21.13
CA PRO A 240 -22.75 -31.13 21.33
C PRO A 240 -22.79 -29.61 21.14
N ASP A 241 -21.63 -28.94 21.18
CA ASP A 241 -21.52 -27.49 20.94
C ASP A 241 -21.67 -27.10 19.47
N ASN A 242 -21.61 -28.08 18.55
CA ASN A 242 -21.86 -27.82 17.14
C ASN A 242 -23.35 -27.59 16.92
N PRO A 243 -23.77 -26.39 16.45
CA PRO A 243 -25.19 -26.10 16.21
C PRO A 243 -25.82 -27.04 15.17
N ALA A 244 -25.03 -27.74 14.33
CA ALA A 244 -25.54 -28.75 13.41
C ALA A 244 -25.98 -30.06 14.11
N ASN A 245 -25.53 -30.32 15.33
CA ASN A 245 -25.91 -31.49 16.15
C ASN A 245 -27.02 -31.16 17.15
N GLN A 246 -27.38 -29.88 17.29
CA GLN A 246 -28.53 -29.47 18.09
C GLN A 246 -29.78 -29.88 17.32
N MET A 247 -30.35 -31.02 17.73
CA MET A 247 -31.59 -31.56 17.18
C MET A 247 -32.64 -30.45 17.13
N PRO A 248 -33.30 -30.20 15.99
CA PRO A 248 -34.40 -29.24 15.94
C PRO A 248 -35.46 -29.71 16.94
N LEU A 249 -35.75 -28.87 17.93
CA LEU A 249 -36.88 -29.07 18.83
C LEU A 249 -38.13 -29.31 17.96
N PRO A 250 -38.95 -30.35 18.25
CA PRO A 250 -40.17 -30.59 17.50
C PRO A 250 -41.04 -29.35 17.56
N ASP A 251 -41.38 -28.83 16.38
CA ASP A 251 -42.10 -27.60 16.15
C ASP A 251 -43.45 -27.61 16.90
N ALA A 252 -43.51 -26.93 18.05
CA ALA A 252 -44.69 -26.87 18.91
C ALA A 252 -45.77 -25.90 18.39
N THR A 253 -45.93 -25.82 17.06
CA THR A 253 -46.91 -24.95 16.38
C THR A 253 -47.91 -25.71 15.50
N LYS A 254 -47.96 -27.05 15.61
CA LYS A 254 -49.06 -27.87 15.09
C LYS A 254 -49.79 -28.60 16.23
N LEU A 255 -50.65 -27.88 16.94
CA LEU A 255 -51.82 -28.41 17.64
C LEU A 255 -52.92 -27.34 17.61
#